data_AF-A0A060Z9H3-F1
#
_entry.id   AF-A0A060Z9H3-F1
#
_cell.length_a   1.000
_cell.length_b   1.000
_cell.length_c   1.000
_cell.angle_alpha   90.00
_cell.angle_beta   90.00
_cell.angle_gamma   90.00
#
_symmetry.space_group_name_H-M   'P 1'
#
loop_
_entity.id
_entity.type
_entity.pdbx_description
1 polymer ?
#
loop_
_entity_poly.entity_id
_entity_poly.type
_entity_poly.pdbx_seq_one_letter_code
_entity_poly.pdbx_strand_id
1 'polypeptide(L)'
;APEDTAASPCPLYLPLYFTDYPCSGMLGMVSGQISDAQISASSHAERGWVPENARLLTGRSGWTQQQTRHPFRNEWLQMDLGQDKLVSGLLIQGGRHRDKNVFMKKFKVGYSNNGSDFTMVKEDNSSRPKIFIGNQNHDTPELRTLGPLLTRFLRVYPERATPDGLGLRLELLGCEIHGELAQTSQHTHTRSQTNRKTDKHVHTHACTLIVMATVLLNNDSHRVD
;
A
#
# COMPACT_ATOMS: atom_id res chain seq x y z
N ALA A 1 -36.78 -12.66 46.42
CA ALA A 1 -35.33 -12.90 46.35
C ALA A 1 -35.04 -13.59 45.03
N PRO A 2 -34.30 -12.98 44.11
CA PRO A 2 -33.77 -13.67 42.94
C PRO A 2 -32.29 -14.04 43.17
N GLU A 3 -31.94 -15.24 42.71
CA GLU A 3 -30.59 -15.81 42.66
C GLU A 3 -29.66 -14.99 41.74
N ASP A 4 -28.48 -14.67 42.26
CA ASP A 4 -27.30 -14.24 41.51
C ASP A 4 -26.74 -15.40 40.67
N THR A 5 -26.60 -15.20 39.36
CA THR A 5 -25.59 -15.92 38.57
C THR A 5 -24.75 -14.91 37.79
N ALA A 6 -23.50 -14.79 38.23
CA ALA A 6 -22.48 -13.91 37.71
C ALA A 6 -22.10 -14.28 36.26
N ALA A 7 -22.15 -13.30 35.36
CA ALA A 7 -21.50 -13.38 34.06
C ALA A 7 -20.04 -12.88 34.17
N SER A 8 -19.09 -13.77 33.91
CA SER A 8 -17.66 -13.46 33.79
C SER A 8 -17.37 -12.50 32.61
N PRO A 9 -16.30 -11.68 32.69
CA PRO A 9 -16.02 -10.62 31.71
C PRO A 9 -15.45 -11.16 30.39
N CYS A 10 -15.95 -10.66 29.26
CA CYS A 10 -15.33 -10.87 27.95
C CYS A 10 -13.93 -10.20 27.89
N PRO A 11 -12.94 -10.83 27.25
CA PRO A 11 -11.60 -10.26 27.10
C PRO A 11 -11.64 -9.07 26.13
N LEU A 12 -11.06 -7.95 26.56
CA LEU A 12 -10.81 -6.77 25.73
C LEU A 12 -9.78 -7.10 24.64
N TYR A 13 -10.24 -7.50 23.45
CA TYR A 13 -9.48 -7.33 22.22
C TYR A 13 -10.10 -6.15 21.47
N LEU A 14 -9.43 -4.99 21.52
CA LEU A 14 -9.76 -3.85 20.68
C LEU A 14 -9.56 -4.24 19.21
N PRO A 15 -10.57 -4.13 18.33
CA PRO A 15 -10.34 -4.30 16.90
C PRO A 15 -9.59 -3.07 16.39
N LEU A 16 -8.46 -3.30 15.71
CA LEU A 16 -7.88 -2.31 14.78
C LEU A 16 -8.96 -2.03 13.74
N TYR A 17 -9.65 -0.90 13.84
CA TYR A 17 -10.63 -0.51 12.86
C TYR A 17 -9.89 -0.13 11.58
N PHE A 18 -9.98 -1.01 10.61
CA PHE A 18 -9.62 -0.71 9.24
C PHE A 18 -10.69 0.25 8.73
N THR A 19 -10.36 1.51 8.40
CA THR A 19 -11.32 2.40 7.72
C THR A 19 -11.80 1.69 6.45
N ASP A 20 -13.10 1.69 6.15
CA ASP A 20 -13.74 1.03 4.99
C ASP A 20 -13.22 1.49 3.59
N TYR A 21 -12.10 2.20 3.53
CA TYR A 21 -11.35 2.45 2.30
C TYR A 21 -10.51 1.20 1.99
N PRO A 22 -10.61 0.56 0.80
CA PRO A 22 -9.76 -0.57 0.48
C PRO A 22 -8.29 -0.19 0.69
N CYS A 23 -7.49 -1.01 1.38
CA CYS A 23 -6.05 -0.74 1.64
C CYS A 23 -5.28 -0.73 0.33
N SER A 24 -5.47 0.26 -0.52
CA SER A 24 -4.92 0.32 -1.87
C SER A 24 -4.61 1.76 -2.29
N GLY A 25 -4.43 2.65 -1.31
CA GLY A 25 -3.93 4.00 -1.55
C GLY A 25 -2.46 3.98 -1.95
N MET A 26 -2.04 4.95 -2.76
CA MET A 26 -0.63 5.14 -3.12
C MET A 26 0.18 5.56 -1.90
N LEU A 27 1.31 4.91 -1.63
CA LEU A 27 2.09 5.14 -0.40
C LEU A 27 3.18 6.21 -0.54
N GLY A 28 3.46 6.67 -1.76
CA GLY A 28 4.19 7.93 -1.93
C GLY A 28 5.26 7.97 -2.99
N MET A 29 5.35 6.99 -3.89
CA MET A 29 6.35 7.02 -4.96
C MET A 29 6.03 8.12 -5.97
N VAL A 30 4.79 8.23 -6.44
CA VAL A 30 4.36 9.26 -7.40
C VAL A 30 4.23 10.62 -6.74
N SER A 31 3.68 10.67 -5.52
CA SER A 31 3.42 11.94 -4.81
C SER A 31 4.67 12.59 -4.22
N GLY A 32 5.78 11.84 -4.12
CA GLY A 32 7.01 12.32 -3.47
C GLY A 32 7.01 12.23 -1.94
N GLN A 33 5.94 11.70 -1.33
CA GLN A 33 5.91 11.46 0.13
C GLN A 33 7.01 10.48 0.57
N ILE A 34 7.34 9.50 -0.27
CA ILE A 34 8.60 8.76 -0.16
C ILE A 34 9.65 9.62 -0.86
N SER A 35 10.60 10.18 -0.12
CA SER A 35 11.66 11.03 -0.67
C SER A 35 12.74 10.24 -1.41
N ASP A 36 13.57 10.90 -2.21
CA ASP A 36 14.65 10.22 -2.96
C ASP A 36 15.66 9.54 -2.02
N ALA A 37 15.95 10.14 -0.86
CA ALA A 37 16.81 9.57 0.17
C ALA A 37 16.26 8.25 0.77
N GLN A 38 14.95 8.00 0.62
CA GLN A 38 14.29 6.77 1.06
C GLN A 38 14.28 5.69 -0.03
N ILE A 39 14.78 5.97 -1.23
CA ILE A 39 14.86 5.03 -2.33
C ILE A 39 16.33 4.69 -2.55
N SER A 40 16.68 3.41 -2.40
CA SER A 40 18.06 2.94 -2.57
C SER A 40 18.09 1.68 -3.43
N ALA A 41 19.26 1.36 -3.98
CA ALA A 41 19.45 0.16 -4.78
C ALA A 41 20.74 -0.57 -4.38
N SER A 42 20.88 -1.80 -4.85
CA SER A 42 22.11 -2.58 -4.75
C SER A 42 23.32 -1.84 -5.34
N SER A 43 24.49 -2.03 -4.72
CA SER A 43 25.77 -1.40 -5.12
C SER A 43 26.22 -1.74 -6.56
N HIS A 44 25.67 -2.76 -7.20
CA HIS A 44 25.97 -3.12 -8.58
C HIS A 44 25.28 -2.21 -9.61
N ALA A 45 24.41 -1.31 -9.14
CA ALA A 45 23.67 -0.32 -9.92
C ALA A 45 24.45 1.01 -10.13
N GLU A 46 25.63 1.18 -9.55
CA GLU A 46 26.32 2.49 -9.42
C GLU A 46 26.73 3.21 -10.72
N ARG A 47 26.78 2.54 -11.89
CA ARG A 47 27.23 3.18 -13.15
C ARG A 47 26.09 3.68 -14.04
N GLY A 48 25.12 4.38 -13.45
CA GLY A 48 24.08 5.11 -14.17
C GLY A 48 22.63 4.77 -13.80
N TRP A 49 22.41 4.04 -12.70
CA TRP A 49 21.08 3.77 -12.20
C TRP A 49 20.79 4.79 -11.11
N VAL A 50 19.77 5.59 -11.35
CA VAL A 50 19.29 6.60 -10.44
C VAL A 50 18.02 6.02 -9.82
N PRO A 51 18.06 5.50 -8.57
CA PRO A 51 16.94 4.78 -7.95
C PRO A 51 15.64 5.59 -7.94
N GLU A 52 15.73 6.91 -7.79
CA GLU A 52 14.59 7.84 -7.82
C GLU A 52 13.85 7.89 -9.17
N ASN A 53 14.49 7.47 -10.27
CA ASN A 53 13.81 7.28 -11.55
C ASN A 53 12.85 6.06 -11.53
N ALA A 54 12.83 5.27 -10.46
CA ALA A 54 11.88 4.18 -10.30
C ALA A 54 10.46 4.64 -9.97
N ARG A 55 10.18 5.94 -9.82
CA ARG A 55 8.81 6.42 -9.54
C ARG A 55 7.90 6.16 -10.75
N LEU A 56 6.67 5.71 -10.49
CA LEU A 56 5.66 5.54 -11.54
C LEU A 56 5.31 6.90 -12.16
N LEU A 57 4.96 6.91 -13.44
CA LEU A 57 4.52 8.10 -14.19
C LEU A 57 5.55 9.24 -14.29
N THR A 58 6.75 9.12 -13.72
CA THR A 58 7.83 10.10 -13.87
C THR A 58 8.67 9.75 -15.09
N GLY A 59 8.48 10.47 -16.20
CA GLY A 59 9.30 10.35 -17.40
C GLY A 59 9.12 9.06 -18.20
N ARG A 60 9.92 8.93 -19.28
CA ARG A 60 9.92 7.77 -20.19
C ARG A 60 10.93 6.69 -19.79
N SER A 61 11.91 7.06 -18.98
CA SER A 61 12.94 6.15 -18.47
C SER A 61 12.67 5.86 -17.00
N GLY A 62 12.91 4.61 -16.59
CA GLY A 62 12.78 4.16 -15.20
C GLY A 62 14.12 3.81 -14.57
N TRP A 63 14.09 2.98 -13.51
CA TRP A 63 15.25 2.21 -13.07
C TRP A 63 15.60 1.19 -14.16
N THR A 64 16.57 1.53 -15.02
CA THR A 64 16.88 0.78 -16.25
C THR A 64 18.34 0.34 -16.37
N GLN A 65 18.59 -0.81 -17.01
CA GLN A 65 19.93 -1.34 -17.25
C GLN A 65 19.97 -2.32 -18.43
N GLN A 66 21.08 -2.31 -19.19
CA GLN A 66 21.35 -3.19 -20.35
C GLN A 66 21.96 -4.57 -19.98
N GLN A 67 21.99 -4.95 -18.71
CA GLN A 67 22.64 -6.18 -18.27
C GLN A 67 21.81 -7.40 -18.64
N THR A 68 22.44 -8.33 -19.35
CA THR A 68 21.84 -9.55 -19.91
C THR A 68 22.15 -10.81 -19.10
N ARG A 69 22.88 -10.70 -17.98
CA ARG A 69 23.21 -11.85 -17.13
C ARG A 69 22.00 -12.21 -16.26
N HIS A 70 21.21 -13.15 -16.76
CA HIS A 70 20.11 -13.75 -16.03
C HIS A 70 20.54 -15.07 -15.36
N PRO A 71 19.96 -15.42 -14.19
CA PRO A 71 19.13 -14.56 -13.34
C PRO A 71 19.96 -13.43 -12.73
N PHE A 72 19.33 -12.28 -12.46
CA PHE A 72 19.99 -11.23 -11.68
C PHE A 72 20.30 -11.80 -10.29
N ARG A 73 21.52 -11.57 -9.80
CA ARG A 73 21.96 -12.01 -8.47
C ARG A 73 22.32 -10.79 -7.66
N ASN A 74 21.77 -10.70 -6.44
CA ASN A 74 22.03 -9.61 -5.50
C ASN A 74 21.60 -8.22 -6.00
N GLU A 75 20.71 -8.15 -6.98
CA GLU A 75 20.11 -6.88 -7.43
C GLU A 75 18.80 -6.61 -6.71
N TRP A 76 18.63 -5.40 -6.20
CA TRP A 76 17.41 -4.97 -5.55
C TRP A 76 17.20 -3.46 -5.63
N LEU A 77 15.93 -3.07 -5.59
CA LEU A 77 15.48 -1.71 -5.34
C LEU A 77 14.72 -1.71 -4.01
N GLN A 78 15.10 -0.83 -3.10
CA GLN A 78 14.55 -0.69 -1.75
C GLN A 78 13.82 0.63 -1.61
N MET A 79 12.68 0.57 -0.92
CA MET A 79 11.90 1.72 -0.50
C MET A 79 11.76 1.68 1.02
N ASP A 80 12.16 2.76 1.70
CA ASP A 80 11.88 3.02 3.11
C ASP A 80 10.58 3.86 3.23
N LEU A 81 9.54 3.27 3.80
CA LEU A 81 8.25 3.92 4.01
C LEU A 81 8.26 4.95 5.16
N GLY A 82 9.38 5.07 5.88
CA GLY A 82 9.59 5.96 7.03
C GLY A 82 8.98 5.42 8.33
N GLN A 83 7.83 4.76 8.23
CA GLN A 83 7.10 4.11 9.32
C GLN A 83 6.50 2.79 8.85
N ASP A 84 6.05 1.97 9.81
CA ASP A 84 5.32 0.75 9.49
C ASP A 84 3.99 1.11 8.81
N LYS A 85 3.77 0.54 7.63
CA LYS A 85 2.53 0.66 6.86
C LYS A 85 2.03 -0.73 6.48
N LEU A 86 0.74 -0.82 6.19
CA LEU A 86 0.18 -2.03 5.59
C LEU A 86 0.33 -1.93 4.08
N VAL A 87 1.23 -2.73 3.50
CA VAL A 87 1.43 -2.80 2.05
C VAL A 87 0.57 -3.93 1.50
N SER A 88 -0.23 -3.63 0.49
CA SER A 88 -1.17 -4.56 -0.15
C SER A 88 -0.82 -4.89 -1.59
N GLY A 89 0.07 -4.13 -2.22
CA GLY A 89 0.34 -4.29 -3.63
C GLY A 89 1.41 -3.37 -4.19
N LEU A 90 1.72 -3.62 -5.45
CA LEU A 90 2.67 -2.86 -6.26
C LEU A 90 2.01 -2.59 -7.61
N LEU A 91 2.04 -1.35 -8.08
CA LEU A 91 1.91 -1.06 -9.51
C LEU A 91 3.31 -1.04 -10.10
N ILE A 92 3.53 -1.83 -11.16
CA ILE A 92 4.82 -1.90 -11.85
C ILE A 92 4.66 -1.54 -13.32
N GLN A 93 5.64 -0.88 -13.89
CA GLN A 93 5.68 -0.48 -15.29
C GLN A 93 7.12 -0.60 -15.79
N GLY A 94 7.32 -0.92 -17.07
CA GLY A 94 8.66 -0.92 -17.67
C GLY A 94 9.17 0.48 -17.97
N GLY A 95 10.01 0.65 -18.98
CA GLY A 95 10.42 1.96 -19.48
C GLY A 95 11.26 1.86 -20.76
N ARG A 96 11.92 2.96 -21.12
CA ARG A 96 12.88 3.00 -22.24
C ARG A 96 14.31 3.26 -21.77
N HIS A 97 15.25 2.53 -22.36
CA HIS A 97 16.68 2.73 -22.20
C HIS A 97 17.34 2.82 -23.58
N ARG A 98 17.88 4.00 -23.96
CA ARG A 98 18.52 4.24 -25.27
C ARG A 98 17.65 3.73 -26.45
N ASP A 99 16.40 4.15 -26.46
CA ASP A 99 15.35 3.76 -27.44
C ASP A 99 14.91 2.30 -27.44
N LYS A 100 15.45 1.47 -26.56
CA LYS A 100 14.98 0.10 -26.37
C LYS A 100 13.89 0.03 -25.32
N ASN A 101 12.89 -0.82 -25.57
CA ASN A 101 11.81 -1.10 -24.64
C ASN A 101 12.31 -2.13 -23.62
N VAL A 102 12.41 -1.71 -22.36
CA VAL A 102 12.95 -2.53 -21.29
C VAL A 102 11.93 -2.71 -20.18
N PHE A 103 11.78 -3.95 -19.70
CA PHE A 103 10.86 -4.24 -18.60
C PHE A 103 11.24 -5.51 -17.84
N MET A 104 10.89 -5.52 -16.56
CA MET A 104 11.03 -6.69 -15.69
C MET A 104 9.98 -7.74 -16.04
N LYS A 105 10.38 -9.01 -16.18
CA LYS A 105 9.50 -10.14 -16.55
C LYS A 105 9.17 -11.06 -15.38
N LYS A 106 10.08 -11.20 -14.42
CA LYS A 106 9.87 -11.97 -13.19
C LYS A 106 10.62 -11.31 -12.05
N PHE A 107 10.05 -11.36 -10.85
CA PHE A 107 10.68 -10.77 -9.66
C PHE A 107 10.17 -11.43 -8.39
N LYS A 108 10.86 -11.14 -7.29
CA LYS A 108 10.43 -11.48 -5.93
C LYS A 108 10.33 -10.20 -5.10
N VAL A 109 9.60 -10.28 -4.01
CA VAL A 109 9.45 -9.17 -3.05
C VAL A 109 9.95 -9.64 -1.70
N GLY A 110 10.77 -8.82 -1.06
CA GLY A 110 11.15 -8.98 0.34
C GLY A 110 10.70 -7.78 1.15
N TYR A 111 10.44 -7.99 2.43
CA TYR A 111 10.01 -6.95 3.36
C TYR A 111 10.80 -7.06 4.66
N SER A 112 10.93 -5.94 5.38
CA SER A 112 11.73 -5.84 6.60
C SER A 112 11.26 -4.68 7.47
N ASN A 113 11.44 -4.79 8.78
CA ASN A 113 11.14 -3.71 9.72
C ASN A 113 12.40 -2.96 10.18
N ASN A 114 13.58 -3.54 9.97
CA ASN A 114 14.87 -2.97 10.38
C ASN A 114 15.75 -2.56 9.18
N GLY A 115 15.39 -2.94 7.96
CA GLY A 115 16.13 -2.60 6.74
C GLY A 115 17.40 -3.44 6.52
N SER A 116 17.67 -4.43 7.36
CA SER A 116 18.80 -5.37 7.24
C SER A 116 18.34 -6.80 6.97
N ASP A 117 17.36 -7.28 7.75
CA ASP A 117 16.88 -8.66 7.69
C ASP A 117 15.59 -8.72 6.88
N PHE A 118 15.69 -9.22 5.65
CA PHE A 118 14.57 -9.30 4.73
C PHE A 118 13.93 -10.68 4.72
N THR A 119 12.62 -10.70 4.92
CA THR A 119 11.80 -11.90 4.71
C THR A 119 11.18 -11.84 3.32
N MET A 120 11.22 -12.95 2.58
CA MET A 120 10.62 -13.02 1.25
C MET A 120 9.12 -13.30 1.36
N VAL A 121 8.33 -12.63 0.51
CA VAL A 121 6.92 -12.99 0.32
C VAL A 121 6.85 -14.41 -0.23
N LYS A 122 6.01 -15.24 0.38
CA LYS A 122 5.90 -16.67 0.08
C LYS A 122 4.70 -16.97 -0.81
N GLU A 123 4.76 -18.10 -1.52
CA GLU A 123 3.60 -18.65 -2.20
C GLU A 123 2.56 -19.11 -1.17
N ASP A 124 1.29 -19.09 -1.56
CA ASP A 124 0.20 -19.52 -0.68
C ASP A 124 0.41 -20.99 -0.30
N ASN A 125 0.36 -21.29 1.01
CA ASN A 125 0.58 -22.64 1.55
C ASN A 125 1.97 -23.25 1.28
N SER A 126 3.01 -22.43 1.06
CA SER A 126 4.36 -22.91 0.76
C SER A 126 5.43 -22.10 1.50
N SER A 127 6.57 -22.72 1.79
CA SER A 127 7.75 -22.04 2.33
C SER A 127 8.60 -21.34 1.26
N ARG A 128 8.28 -21.57 -0.01
CA ARG A 128 9.06 -21.06 -1.15
C ARG A 128 8.77 -19.57 -1.38
N PRO A 129 9.80 -18.77 -1.74
CA PRO A 129 9.60 -17.40 -2.19
C PRO A 129 8.70 -17.34 -3.43
N LYS A 130 7.69 -16.48 -3.39
CA LYS A 130 6.76 -16.22 -4.49
C LYS A 130 7.49 -15.54 -5.65
N ILE A 131 7.36 -16.12 -6.84
CA ILE A 131 7.81 -15.48 -8.08
C ILE A 131 6.62 -14.76 -8.70
N PHE A 132 6.68 -13.44 -8.71
CA PHE A 132 5.71 -12.59 -9.36
C PHE A 132 6.02 -12.49 -10.86
N ILE A 133 4.96 -12.51 -11.67
CA ILE A 133 5.06 -12.17 -13.09
C ILE A 133 5.24 -10.66 -13.21
N GLY A 134 6.21 -10.22 -14.01
CA GLY A 134 6.48 -8.79 -14.26
C GLY A 134 5.52 -8.21 -15.31
N ASN A 135 5.98 -7.22 -16.06
CA ASN A 135 5.22 -6.62 -17.14
C ASN A 135 5.30 -7.45 -18.43
N GLN A 136 4.30 -7.28 -19.30
CA GLN A 136 4.26 -7.83 -20.66
C GLN A 136 4.81 -6.85 -21.71
N ASN A 137 4.81 -5.55 -21.39
CA ASN A 137 5.34 -4.50 -22.24
C ASN A 137 5.98 -3.39 -21.38
N HIS A 138 6.51 -2.34 -22.02
CA HIS A 138 7.25 -1.29 -21.32
C HIS A 138 6.40 -0.14 -20.76
N ASP A 139 5.15 0.00 -21.22
CA ASP A 139 4.35 1.22 -21.03
C ASP A 139 3.05 1.00 -20.25
N THR A 140 2.52 -0.21 -20.16
CA THR A 140 1.29 -0.50 -19.42
C THR A 140 1.63 -0.80 -17.96
N PRO A 141 1.13 0.00 -16.99
CA PRO A 141 1.23 -0.34 -15.58
C PRO A 141 0.42 -1.62 -15.28
N GLU A 142 1.00 -2.54 -14.52
CA GLU A 142 0.36 -3.77 -14.11
C GLU A 142 0.35 -3.87 -12.57
N LEU A 143 -0.82 -4.19 -12.00
CA LEU A 143 -0.99 -4.40 -10.57
C LEU A 143 -0.53 -5.80 -10.18
N ARG A 144 0.26 -5.87 -9.11
CA ARG A 144 0.65 -7.10 -8.42
C ARG A 144 0.26 -7.01 -6.96
N THR A 145 -0.80 -7.74 -6.62
CA THR A 145 -1.29 -7.84 -5.25
C THR A 145 -0.30 -8.60 -4.40
N LEU A 146 -0.01 -8.03 -3.23
CA LEU A 146 0.67 -8.67 -2.12
C LEU A 146 -0.42 -9.07 -1.11
N GLY A 147 -0.14 -10.08 -0.28
CA GLY A 147 -0.91 -10.20 0.96
C GLY A 147 -0.72 -8.93 1.80
N PRO A 148 -1.58 -8.64 2.79
CA PRO A 148 -1.34 -7.53 3.70
C PRO A 148 0.01 -7.73 4.42
N LEU A 149 1.01 -6.90 4.10
CA LEU A 149 2.33 -6.93 4.70
C LEU A 149 2.48 -5.72 5.62
N LEU A 150 2.55 -5.97 6.92
CA LEU A 150 2.93 -4.95 7.89
C LEU A 150 4.46 -4.76 7.83
N THR A 151 4.92 -3.65 7.26
CA THR A 151 6.35 -3.41 7.08
C THR A 151 6.72 -1.94 6.89
N ARG A 152 7.97 -1.59 7.20
CA ARG A 152 8.58 -0.30 6.87
C ARG A 152 9.42 -0.32 5.61
N PHE A 153 10.18 -1.39 5.37
CA PHE A 153 11.08 -1.50 4.22
C PHE A 153 10.58 -2.56 3.25
N LEU A 154 10.57 -2.22 1.97
CA LEU A 154 10.22 -3.16 0.91
C LEU A 154 11.34 -3.20 -0.13
N ARG A 155 11.73 -4.40 -0.54
CA ARG A 155 12.68 -4.64 -1.63
C ARG A 155 12.04 -5.40 -2.78
N VAL A 156 12.25 -4.92 -4.00
CA VAL A 156 11.97 -5.63 -5.24
C VAL A 156 13.25 -6.26 -5.74
N TYR A 157 13.23 -7.57 -5.99
CA TYR A 157 14.36 -8.36 -6.48
C TYR A 157 14.05 -8.86 -7.89
N PRO A 158 14.62 -8.25 -8.94
CA PRO A 158 14.44 -8.74 -10.31
C PRO A 158 15.02 -10.15 -10.47
N GLU A 159 14.32 -11.01 -11.21
CA GLU A 159 14.79 -12.37 -11.54
C GLU A 159 15.06 -12.50 -13.05
N ARG A 160 14.18 -11.93 -13.87
CA ARG A 160 14.29 -11.90 -15.34
C ARG A 160 13.78 -10.58 -15.90
N ALA A 161 14.34 -10.17 -17.02
CA ALA A 161 13.92 -8.99 -17.77
C ALA A 161 13.86 -9.28 -19.29
N THR A 162 13.66 -8.24 -20.08
CA THR A 162 13.78 -8.33 -21.55
C THR A 162 15.23 -8.54 -21.99
N PRO A 163 15.46 -9.08 -23.20
CA PRO A 163 16.81 -9.16 -23.79
C PRO A 163 17.50 -7.80 -23.91
N ASP A 164 16.73 -6.73 -24.05
CA ASP A 164 17.23 -5.36 -24.14
C ASP A 164 17.62 -4.76 -22.79
N GLY A 165 17.18 -5.36 -21.69
CA GLY A 165 17.49 -4.89 -20.35
C GLY A 165 16.36 -5.01 -19.33
N LEU A 166 16.68 -4.56 -18.12
CA LEU A 166 15.73 -4.31 -17.04
C LEU A 166 15.18 -2.89 -17.16
N GLY A 167 13.88 -2.75 -16.89
CA GLY A 167 13.23 -1.46 -16.69
C GLY A 167 12.15 -1.60 -15.63
N LEU A 168 12.12 -0.65 -14.70
CA LEU A 168 11.13 -0.60 -13.64
C LEU A 168 10.80 0.84 -13.27
N ARG A 169 9.51 1.13 -13.27
CA ARG A 169 8.85 2.23 -12.58
C ARG A 169 7.78 1.61 -11.69
N LEU A 170 7.55 2.13 -10.49
CA LEU A 170 6.66 1.53 -9.53
C LEU A 170 5.98 2.53 -8.59
N GLU A 171 4.82 2.11 -8.08
CA GLU A 171 4.12 2.72 -6.95
C GLU A 171 3.73 1.63 -5.95
N LEU A 172 3.83 1.94 -4.67
CA LEU A 172 3.44 1.05 -3.58
C LEU A 172 1.99 1.33 -3.22
N LEU A 173 1.20 0.27 -3.04
CA LEU A 173 -0.19 0.38 -2.60
C LEU A 173 -0.34 -0.11 -1.18
N GLY A 174 -1.16 0.57 -0.39
CA GLY A 174 -1.37 0.26 1.00
C GLY A 174 -2.14 1.34 1.75
N CYS A 175 -1.93 1.36 3.07
CA CYS A 175 -2.57 2.29 3.98
C CYS A 175 -1.78 2.41 5.30
N GLU A 176 -2.05 3.47 6.06
CA GLU A 176 -1.46 3.69 7.38
C GLU A 176 -2.20 2.88 8.45
N ILE A 177 -1.52 2.63 9.56
CA ILE A 177 -2.09 1.93 10.71
C ILE A 177 -2.52 3.00 11.71
N HIS A 178 -3.81 3.29 11.78
CA HIS A 178 -4.33 4.14 12.83
C HIS A 178 -4.59 3.28 14.07
N GLY A 179 -3.68 3.33 15.03
CA GLY A 179 -3.96 2.90 16.40
C GLY A 179 -4.58 4.06 17.16
N GLU A 180 -5.84 3.95 17.57
CA GLU A 180 -6.42 4.92 18.51
C GLU A 180 -5.79 4.74 19.88
N LEU A 181 -4.71 5.48 20.15
CA LEU A 181 -4.39 5.85 21.51
C LEU A 181 -5.37 6.95 21.90
N ALA A 182 -6.35 6.59 22.72
CA ALA A 182 -7.15 7.53 23.47
C ALA A 182 -6.20 8.57 24.12
N GLN A 183 -6.17 9.78 23.59
CA GLN A 183 -5.55 10.92 24.26
C GLN A 183 -6.48 11.38 25.37
N THR A 184 -6.54 10.62 26.45
CA THR A 184 -6.92 11.17 27.76
C THR A 184 -5.67 11.75 28.40
N SER A 185 -5.51 13.07 28.34
CA SER A 185 -4.91 13.92 29.40
C SER A 185 -4.71 15.34 28.85
N GLN A 186 -5.63 16.26 29.14
CA GLN A 186 -5.48 17.34 30.14
C GLN A 186 -5.33 18.71 29.47
N HIS A 187 -6.48 19.34 29.17
CA HIS A 187 -6.58 20.78 29.35
C HIS A 187 -7.52 21.06 30.52
N THR A 188 -6.91 21.17 31.69
CA THR A 188 -7.51 21.81 32.85
C THR A 188 -7.55 23.30 32.57
N HIS A 189 -8.74 23.88 32.37
CA HIS A 189 -9.01 25.23 32.86
C HIS A 189 -10.48 25.41 33.26
N THR A 190 -10.65 25.42 34.57
CA THR A 190 -11.52 26.32 35.35
C THR A 190 -13.03 26.28 35.11
N ARG A 191 -13.71 25.77 36.14
CA ARG A 191 -15.15 25.74 36.40
C ARG A 191 -15.80 27.13 36.38
N SER A 192 -16.88 27.29 35.61
CA SER A 192 -18.08 28.03 36.05
C SER A 192 -19.34 27.42 35.44
N GLN A 193 -20.30 27.09 36.30
CA GLN A 193 -21.59 26.48 35.99
C GLN A 193 -22.48 27.44 35.18
N THR A 194 -23.22 26.95 34.18
CA THR A 194 -24.67 27.19 33.97
C THR A 194 -25.23 26.48 32.72
N ASN A 195 -26.32 25.74 32.93
CA ASN A 195 -27.48 25.46 32.05
C ASN A 195 -27.39 24.63 30.74
N ARG A 196 -28.14 23.50 30.80
CA ARG A 196 -29.17 22.97 29.86
C ARG A 196 -28.90 22.89 28.35
N LYS A 197 -29.10 21.65 27.86
CA LYS A 197 -29.66 21.24 26.56
C LYS A 197 -28.87 21.66 25.30
N THR A 198 -28.24 20.68 24.63
CA THR A 198 -28.63 20.17 23.30
C THR A 198 -27.49 19.33 22.74
N ASP A 199 -27.61 18.00 22.82
CA ASP A 199 -26.81 17.09 21.99
C ASP A 199 -27.72 15.99 21.44
N LYS A 200 -28.51 16.37 20.42
CA LYS A 200 -29.38 15.48 19.64
C LYS A 200 -29.58 16.03 18.22
N HIS A 201 -28.52 16.56 17.59
CA HIS A 201 -28.68 17.11 16.24
C HIS A 201 -27.63 16.71 15.21
N VAL A 202 -26.68 15.82 15.55
CA VAL A 202 -25.71 15.31 14.56
C VAL A 202 -26.04 13.89 14.08
N HIS A 203 -26.82 13.12 14.84
CA HIS A 203 -27.16 11.73 14.48
C HIS A 203 -28.44 11.57 13.63
N THR A 204 -29.14 12.66 13.32
CA THR A 204 -30.45 12.60 12.62
C THR A 204 -30.35 12.94 11.14
N HIS A 205 -29.30 13.62 10.67
CA HIS A 205 -29.16 14.00 9.26
C HIS A 205 -28.53 12.91 8.37
N ALA A 206 -27.79 11.96 8.93
CA ALA A 206 -27.18 10.87 8.16
C ALA A 206 -28.20 9.77 7.77
N CYS A 207 -29.26 9.58 8.56
CA CYS A 207 -30.25 8.53 8.30
C CYS A 207 -31.34 8.94 7.30
N THR A 208 -31.53 10.24 7.04
CA THR A 208 -32.58 10.74 6.12
C THR A 208 -32.13 10.82 4.67
N LEU A 209 -30.82 10.97 4.40
CA LEU A 209 -30.27 11.02 3.04
C LEU A 209 -30.19 9.64 2.37
N ILE A 210 -30.05 8.56 3.14
CA ILE A 210 -29.99 7.19 2.61
C ILE A 210 -31.38 6.70 2.14
N VAL A 211 -32.45 7.18 2.78
CA VAL A 211 -33.83 6.76 2.46
C VAL A 211 -34.40 7.49 1.24
N MET A 212 -33.93 8.70 0.91
CA MET A 212 -34.37 9.41 -0.30
C MET A 212 -33.68 8.92 -1.59
N ALA A 213 -32.45 8.38 -1.50
CA ALA A 213 -31.74 7.85 -2.67
C ALA A 213 -32.26 6.47 -3.14
N THR A 214 -32.97 5.73 -2.28
CA THR A 214 -33.54 4.43 -2.62
C THR A 214 -34.95 4.51 -3.23
N VAL A 215 -35.63 5.66 -3.12
CA VAL A 215 -36.95 5.88 -3.74
C VAL A 215 -36.84 6.42 -5.18
N LEU A 216 -35.71 7.03 -5.56
CA LEU A 216 -35.51 7.58 -6.91
C LEU A 216 -34.85 6.62 -7.92
N LEU A 217 -34.46 5.40 -7.51
CA LEU A 217 -33.91 4.40 -8.43
C LEU A 217 -34.83 3.18 -8.67
N ASN A 218 -36.05 3.17 -8.10
CA ASN A 218 -36.99 2.06 -8.22
C ASN A 218 -38.30 2.39 -8.96
N ASN A 219 -38.37 3.52 -9.68
CA ASN A 219 -39.60 3.93 -10.39
C ASN A 219 -39.46 4.14 -11.91
N ASP A 220 -38.37 3.68 -12.54
CA ASP A 220 -38.19 3.73 -14.01
C ASP A 220 -38.16 2.34 -14.66
N SER A 221 -38.98 1.42 -14.17
CA SER A 221 -39.22 0.16 -14.88
C SER A 221 -40.62 -0.37 -14.65
N HIS A 222 -41.65 0.42 -14.97
CA HIS A 222 -42.93 -0.10 -15.46
C HIS A 222 -43.77 1.00 -16.17
N ARG A 223 -43.71 0.93 -17.51
CA ARG A 223 -44.84 1.10 -18.46
C ARG A 223 -45.29 2.52 -18.84
N VAL A 224 -45.16 2.83 -20.15
CA VAL A 224 -46.06 3.50 -21.13
C VAL A 224 -45.10 3.94 -22.26
N ASP A 225 -45.11 3.48 -23.51
CA ASP A 225 -46.03 2.71 -24.37
C ASP A 225 -45.24 1.76 -25.29
#